data_AF-A0A0B3S0Z4-F1
#
_entry.id   AF-A0A0B3S0Z4-F1
#
_cell.length_a   1.000
_cell.length_b   1.000
_cell.length_c   1.000
_cell.angle_alpha   90.00
_cell.angle_beta   90.00
_cell.angle_gamma   90.00
#
_symmetry.space_group_name_H-M   'P 1'
#
loop_
_entity.id
_entity.type
_entity.pdbx_description
1 polymer ?
#
loop_
_entity_poly.entity_id
_entity_poly.type
_entity_poly.pdbx_seq_one_letter_code
_entity_poly.pdbx_strand_id
1 'polypeptide(L)' 'MSDNPLSHTARLLMAAARTDRRGAKLKGRDQKAAAREVVRRGFGEINKSVTRLKLKPAGVFVLKQGETT' A
#
# COMPACT_ATOMS: atom_id res chain seq x y z
N MET A 1 22.03 -1.87 -0.43
CA MET A 1 20.82 -1.69 0.39
C MET A 1 19.77 -1.11 -0.53
N SER A 2 18.67 -1.84 -0.80
CA SER A 2 17.70 -1.37 -1.79
C SER A 2 16.97 -0.14 -1.25
N ASP A 3 17.20 1.01 -1.88
CA ASP A 3 16.51 2.29 -1.70
C ASP A 3 15.04 2.14 -2.13
N ASN A 4 14.30 1.34 -1.37
CA ASN A 4 12.91 1.07 -1.67
C ASN A 4 12.11 2.24 -1.06
N PRO A 5 11.44 3.08 -1.86
CA PRO A 5 10.84 4.35 -1.41
C PRO A 5 9.64 4.19 -0.44
N LEU A 6 9.37 2.96 -0.03
CA LEU A 6 8.27 2.53 0.83
C LEU A 6 8.77 1.70 2.01
N SER A 7 8.23 2.03 3.19
CA SER A 7 8.40 1.21 4.40
C SER A 7 7.99 -0.25 4.19
N HIS A 8 8.58 -1.17 4.96
CA HIS A 8 8.27 -2.59 4.89
C HIS A 8 6.77 -2.86 5.12
N THR A 9 6.16 -2.17 6.10
CA THR A 9 4.73 -2.25 6.38
C THR A 9 3.86 -1.75 5.23
N ALA A 10 4.29 -0.69 4.52
CA ALA A 10 3.58 -0.19 3.34
C ALA A 10 3.57 -1.24 2.23
N ARG A 11 4.68 -1.93 1.97
CA ARG A 11 4.75 -3.03 1.00
C ARG A 11 3.80 -4.18 1.34
N LEU A 12 3.78 -4.61 2.60
CA LEU A 12 2.85 -5.65 3.06
C LEU A 12 1.39 -5.23 2.87
N LEU A 13 1.06 -3.98 3.17
CA LEU A 13 -0.29 -3.44 2.96
C LEU A 13 -0.66 -3.36 1.48
N MET A 14 0.27 -2.98 0.62
CA MET A 14 0.03 -2.95 -0.82
C MET A 14 -0.20 -4.37 -1.35
N ALA A 15 0.62 -5.36 -0.95
CA ALA A 15 0.42 -6.75 -1.33
C ALA A 15 -0.96 -7.29 -0.88
N ALA A 16 -1.36 -6.99 0.36
CA ALA A 16 -2.69 -7.35 0.87
C ALA A 16 -3.82 -6.60 0.14
N ALA A 17 -3.61 -5.35 -0.25
CA ALA A 17 -4.59 -4.56 -0.98
C ALA A 17 -4.76 -4.99 -2.44
N ARG A 18 -3.75 -5.66 -3.01
CA ARG A 18 -3.82 -6.29 -4.34
C ARG A 18 -4.70 -7.53 -4.33
N THR A 19 -4.65 -8.33 -3.26
CA THR A 19 -5.41 -9.60 -3.17
C THR A 19 -6.88 -9.38 -2.75
N ASP A 20 -7.17 -8.35 -1.96
CA ASP A 20 -8.55 -8.00 -1.57
C ASP A 20 -9.17 -6.97 -2.53
N ARG A 21 -10.25 -7.35 -3.23
CA ARG A 21 -11.04 -6.45 -4.09
C ARG A 21 -11.58 -5.21 -3.37
N ARG A 22 -11.75 -5.27 -2.05
CA ARG A 22 -12.22 -4.15 -1.20
C ARG A 22 -11.07 -3.32 -0.63
N GLY A 23 -9.81 -3.74 -0.83
CA GLY A 23 -8.61 -3.12 -0.28
C GLY A 23 -8.24 -3.59 1.13
N ALA A 24 -6.96 -3.46 1.50
CA ALA A 24 -6.41 -3.92 2.77
C ALA A 24 -6.99 -3.17 3.97
N LYS A 25 -7.48 -3.91 4.98
CA LYS A 25 -7.99 -3.35 6.23
C LYS A 25 -6.84 -2.82 7.10
N LEU A 26 -7.00 -1.60 7.61
CA LEU A 26 -6.05 -0.92 8.49
C LEU A 26 -6.47 -1.15 9.95
N LYS A 27 -5.68 -1.90 10.71
CA LYS A 27 -6.00 -2.33 12.07
C LYS A 27 -5.36 -1.46 13.16
N GLY A 28 -4.26 -0.77 12.87
CA GLY A 28 -3.49 -0.03 13.88
C GLY A 28 -2.92 1.30 13.37
N ARG A 29 -2.32 2.08 14.29
CA ARG A 29 -1.71 3.38 13.98
C ARG A 29 -0.61 3.26 12.92
N ASP A 30 0.24 2.24 13.02
CA ASP A 30 1.36 2.03 12.09
C ASP A 30 0.87 1.68 10.69
N GLN A 31 -0.18 0.85 10.58
CA GLN A 31 -0.80 0.56 9.29
C GLN A 31 -1.48 1.79 8.69
N LYS A 32 -2.07 2.67 9.50
CA LYS A 32 -2.61 3.94 9.03
C LYS A 32 -1.51 4.88 8.55
N ALA A 33 -0.37 4.92 9.25
CA ALA A 33 0.79 5.72 8.83
C ALA A 33 1.37 5.20 7.49
N ALA A 34 1.56 3.89 7.38
CA ALA A 34 2.02 3.23 6.17
C ALA A 34 1.02 3.42 5.00
N ALA A 35 -0.28 3.32 5.25
CA ALA A 35 -1.29 3.59 4.22
C ALA A 35 -1.22 5.04 3.73
N ARG A 36 -1.03 6.02 4.63
CA ARG A 36 -0.87 7.43 4.25
C ARG A 36 0.40 7.65 3.41
N GLU A 37 1.47 6.92 3.71
CA GLU A 37 2.68 6.90 2.89
C GLU A 37 2.38 6.42 1.46
N VAL A 38 1.68 5.29 1.31
CA VAL A 38 1.27 4.75 0.01
C VAL A 38 0.43 5.77 -0.78
N VAL A 39 -0.52 6.44 -0.12
CA VAL A 39 -1.34 7.50 -0.75
C VAL A 39 -0.50 8.70 -1.16
N ARG A 40 0.38 9.19 -0.27
CA ARG A 40 1.24 10.35 -0.53
C ARG A 40 2.15 10.13 -1.74
N ARG A 41 2.57 8.89 -1.96
CA ARG A 41 3.38 8.47 -3.12
C ARG A 41 2.54 8.25 -4.38
N GLY A 42 1.22 8.39 -4.32
CA GLY A 42 0.32 8.22 -5.47
C GLY A 42 -0.03 6.76 -5.80
N PHE A 43 0.34 5.80 -4.95
CA PHE A 43 0.18 4.38 -5.23
C PHE A 43 -1.17 3.80 -4.75
N GLY A 44 -1.91 4.53 -3.92
CA GLY A 44 -3.19 4.06 -3.39
C GLY A 44 -4.11 5.18 -2.95
N GLU A 45 -5.27 4.77 -2.44
CA GLU A 45 -6.30 5.64 -1.85
C GLU A 45 -6.82 5.01 -0.56
N ILE A 46 -7.11 5.85 0.42
CA ILE A 46 -7.73 5.42 1.67
C ILE A 46 -9.20 5.85 1.65
N ASN A 47 -10.10 4.98 2.15
CA ASN A 47 -11.50 5.34 2.28
C ASN A 47 -11.71 6.49 3.29
N LYS A 48 -12.85 7.19 3.22
CA LYS A 48 -13.18 8.31 4.13
C LYS A 48 -13.02 7.98 5.62
N SER A 49 -13.31 6.74 6.02
CA SER A 49 -13.20 6.28 7.41
C SER A 49 -11.77 5.91 7.85
N VAL A 50 -10.76 5.98 6.97
CA VAL A 50 -9.36 5.63 7.26
C VAL A 50 -9.21 4.20 7.81
N THR A 51 -9.98 3.28 7.24
CA THR A 51 -10.05 1.87 7.66
C THR A 51 -9.61 0.90 6.57
N ARG A 52 -9.51 1.35 5.32
CA ARG A 52 -9.08 0.51 4.18
C ARG A 52 -8.22 1.29 3.20
N LEU A 53 -7.17 0.63 2.70
CA LEU A 53 -6.31 1.09 1.62
C LEU A 53 -6.64 0.32 0.33
N LYS A 54 -6.98 1.02 -0.74
CA LYS A 54 -7.10 0.47 -2.10
C LYS A 54 -5.89 0.88 -2.91
N LEU A 55 -5.43 0.00 -3.80
CA LEU A 55 -4.35 0.35 -4.72
C LEU A 55 -4.88 1.05 -5.97
N LYS A 56 -4.09 1.99 -6.48
CA LYS A 56 -4.20 2.51 -7.84
C LYS A 56 -3.44 1.61 -8.81
N PRO A 57 -3.71 1.68 -10.12
CA PRO A 57 -2.93 0.96 -11.12
C PRO A 57 -1.42 1.15 -10.97
N ALA A 58 -0.96 2.36 -10.66
CA ALA A 58 0.46 2.65 -10.39
C ALA A 58 1.03 1.84 -9.21
N GLY A 59 0.27 1.70 -8.11
CA GLY A 59 0.70 0.89 -6.97
C GLY A 59 0.74 -0.60 -7.28
N VAL A 60 -0.19 -1.10 -8.11
CA VAL A 60 -0.16 -2.49 -8.59
C VAL A 60 1.05 -2.74 -9.47
N PHE A 61 1.42 -1.80 -10.33
CA PHE A 61 2.58 -1.90 -11.21
C PHE A 61 3.91 -1.90 -10.44
N VAL A 62 4.06 -1.02 -9.44
CA VAL A 62 5.25 -0.96 -8.59
C VAL A 62 5.50 -2.28 -7.85
N LEU A 63 4.44 -2.93 -7.35
CA LEU A 63 4.58 -4.26 -6.76
C LEU A 63 5.06 -5.31 -7.76
N LYS A 64 4.55 -5.26 -9.00
CA LYS A 64 4.92 -6.22 -10.05
C LYS A 64 6.41 -6.11 -10.43
N GLN A 65 6.95 -4.89 -10.49
CA GLN A 65 8.38 -4.69 -10.77
C GLN A 65 9.28 -5.17 -9.61
N GLY A 66 8.84 -4.98 -8.36
CA GLY A 66 9.58 -5.44 -7.18
C GLY A 66 9.64 -6.96 -7.00
N GLU A 67 8.80 -7.74 -7.69
CA GLU A 67 8.83 -9.21 -7.70
C GLU A 67 9.79 -9.80 -8.74
N THR A 68 10.41 -8.98 -9.62
CA THR A 68 11.20 -9.47 -10.78
C THR A 68 12.72 -9.35 -10.58
N THR A 69 13.23 -9.33 -9.35
CA THR A 69 14.68 -9.28 -9.07
C THR A 69 15.04 -10.10 -7.85
#